data_AF-A0A6N8ZF79-F1
#
_entry.id   AF-A0A6N8ZF79-F1
#
_cell.length_a   1.000
_cell.length_b   1.000
_cell.length_c   1.000
_cell.angle_alpha   90.00
_cell.angle_beta   90.00
_cell.angle_gamma   90.00
#
_symmetry.space_group_name_H-M   'P 1'
#
loop_
_entity.id
_entity.type
_entity.pdbx_description
1 polymer ?
#
loop_
_entity_poly.entity_id
_entity_poly.type
_entity_poly.pdbx_seq_one_letter_code
_entity_poly.pdbx_strand_id
1 'polypeptide(L)'
;MLRFNAAALHAAMDSQRRSRRLAWKDVAAESGVSASTLTRLSQGRQPDVNSLAALTGWLGMPAEHFMNSGRVEQFGAASPLAQISSIIHRDPNLNPQGSVALEELIRATYARLRTDQDEPGD
;
A
#
# COMPACT_ATOMS: atom_id res chain seq x y z
N MET A 1 10.19 13.37 -12.94
CA MET A 1 11.26 13.10 -11.96
C MET A 1 10.75 12.04 -11.00
N LEU A 2 11.54 10.99 -10.73
CA LEU A 2 11.17 9.94 -9.79
C LEU A 2 11.09 10.54 -8.38
N ARG A 3 9.93 10.44 -7.73
CA ARG A 3 9.66 11.03 -6.41
C ARG A 3 9.26 9.93 -5.43
N PHE A 4 9.99 9.81 -4.34
CA PHE A 4 9.65 8.89 -3.26
C PHE A 4 8.36 9.30 -2.55
N ASN A 5 7.51 8.32 -2.24
CA ASN A 5 6.25 8.48 -1.53
C ASN A 5 6.36 7.91 -0.11
N ALA A 6 6.88 8.74 0.80
CA ALA A 6 7.04 8.41 2.21
C ALA A 6 5.71 8.04 2.90
N ALA A 7 4.62 8.72 2.53
CA ALA A 7 3.30 8.46 3.08
C ALA A 7 2.78 7.06 2.69
N ALA A 8 2.97 6.66 1.44
CA ALA A 8 2.61 5.32 0.98
C ALA A 8 3.44 4.23 1.69
N LEU A 9 4.76 4.42 1.84
CA LEU A 9 5.58 3.47 2.59
C LEU A 9 5.12 3.38 4.05
N HIS A 10 4.91 4.51 4.72
CA HIS A 10 4.42 4.52 6.09
C HIS A 10 3.05 3.83 6.25
N ALA A 11 2.11 4.06 5.32
CA ALA A 11 0.80 3.43 5.35
C ALA A 11 0.88 1.91 5.14
N ALA A 12 1.77 1.44 4.25
CA ALA A 12 2.04 0.01 4.08
C ALA A 12 2.65 -0.61 5.35
N MET A 13 3.62 0.07 5.97
CA MET A 13 4.20 -0.33 7.26
C MET A 13 3.14 -0.41 8.36
N ASP A 14 2.26 0.58 8.49
CA ASP A 14 1.20 0.58 9.51
C ASP A 14 0.19 -0.55 9.30
N SER A 15 -0.17 -0.83 8.04
CA SER A 15 -1.07 -1.93 7.68
C SER A 15 -0.46 -3.29 8.08
N GLN A 16 0.79 -3.56 7.70
CA GLN A 16 1.51 -4.79 8.06
C GLN A 16 1.71 -4.91 9.58
N ARG A 17 2.04 -3.80 10.25
CA ARG A 17 2.17 -3.75 11.72
C ARG A 17 0.86 -4.14 12.40
N ARG A 18 -0.28 -3.60 11.94
CA ARG A 18 -1.60 -3.89 12.51
C ARG A 18 -2.06 -5.31 12.23
N SER A 19 -1.84 -5.84 11.01
CA SER A 19 -2.20 -7.21 10.67
C SER A 19 -1.45 -8.23 11.54
N ARG A 20 -0.19 -7.93 11.88
CA ARG A 20 0.65 -8.73 12.78
C ARG A 20 0.50 -8.36 14.27
N ARG A 21 -0.39 -7.42 14.62
CA ARG A 21 -0.64 -6.93 15.99
C ARG A 21 0.61 -6.41 16.73
N LEU A 22 1.51 -5.78 16.00
CA LEU A 22 2.79 -5.26 16.53
C LEU A 22 2.68 -3.81 17.01
N ALA A 23 3.52 -3.40 17.96
CA ALA A 23 3.80 -1.99 18.24
C ALA A 23 4.94 -1.48 17.36
N TRP A 24 5.08 -0.15 17.22
CA TRP A 24 6.16 0.44 16.41
C TRP A 24 7.58 0.10 16.88
N LYS A 25 7.75 -0.15 18.19
CA LYS A 25 9.02 -0.63 18.75
C LYS A 25 9.38 -2.03 18.24
N ASP A 26 8.38 -2.88 18.01
CA ASP A 26 8.60 -4.24 17.53
C ASP A 26 8.97 -4.19 16.04
N VAL A 27 8.32 -3.31 15.27
CA VAL A 27 8.70 -3.03 13.87
C VAL A 27 10.15 -2.56 13.78
N ALA A 28 10.55 -1.61 14.62
CA ALA A 28 11.94 -1.13 14.66
C ALA A 28 12.94 -2.28 14.90
N ALA A 29 12.65 -3.14 15.87
CA ALA A 29 13.49 -4.29 16.20
C ALA A 29 13.56 -5.30 15.04
N GLU A 30 12.42 -5.65 14.44
CA GLU A 30 12.35 -6.64 13.37
C GLU A 30 12.95 -6.15 12.04
N SER A 31 12.72 -4.88 11.69
CA SER A 31 13.23 -4.31 10.45
C SER A 31 14.67 -3.80 10.57
N GLY A 32 15.25 -3.79 11.78
CA GLY A 32 16.60 -3.29 12.04
C GLY A 32 16.77 -1.77 11.88
N VAL A 33 15.68 -0.99 11.88
CA VAL A 33 15.75 0.48 11.82
C VAL A 33 15.44 1.10 13.18
N SER A 34 15.93 2.32 13.42
CA SER A 34 15.63 3.02 14.66
C SER A 34 14.16 3.50 14.73
N ALA A 35 13.61 3.61 15.95
CA ALA A 35 12.30 4.23 16.16
C ALA A 35 12.23 5.69 15.66
N SER A 36 13.37 6.40 15.70
CA SER A 36 13.48 7.76 15.13
C SER A 36 13.34 7.74 13.60
N THR A 37 13.89 6.74 12.92
CA THR A 37 13.68 6.54 11.47
C THR A 37 12.21 6.35 11.14
N LEU A 38 11.49 5.51 11.90
CA LEU A 38 10.05 5.30 11.71
C LEU A 38 9.23 6.58 11.98
N THR A 39 9.61 7.35 13.00
CA THR A 39 8.96 8.63 13.32
C THR A 39 9.19 9.67 12.22
N ARG A 40 10.41 9.78 11.69
CA ARG A 40 10.70 10.67 10.56
C ARG A 40 9.94 10.25 9.32
N LEU A 41 9.82 8.95 9.06
CA LEU A 41 9.05 8.41 7.95
C LEU A 41 7.56 8.78 8.08
N SER A 42 6.96 8.68 9.28
CA SER A 42 5.57 9.08 9.51
C SER A 42 5.33 10.57 9.29
N GLN A 43 6.36 11.39 9.46
CA GLN A 43 6.37 12.82 9.14
C GLN A 43 6.66 13.12 7.66
N GLY A 44 6.69 12.09 6.81
CA GLY A 44 6.90 12.23 5.37
C GLY A 44 8.37 12.43 4.96
N ARG A 45 9.32 12.24 5.87
CA ARG A 45 10.75 12.34 5.53
C ARG A 45 11.20 11.08 4.80
N GLN A 46 11.97 11.27 3.72
CA GLN A 46 12.55 10.19 2.96
C GLN A 46 13.64 9.48 3.80
N PRO A 47 13.57 8.14 3.97
CA PRO A 47 14.64 7.37 4.59
C PRO A 47 15.87 7.34 3.68
N ASP A 48 17.05 7.13 4.28
CA ASP A 48 18.24 6.78 3.50
C ASP A 48 18.11 5.41 2.82
N VAL A 49 19.04 5.10 1.92
CA VAL A 49 19.01 3.87 1.10
C VAL A 49 18.98 2.61 1.94
N ASN A 50 19.75 2.55 3.03
CA ASN A 50 19.83 1.38 3.90
C ASN A 50 18.52 1.18 4.66
N SER A 51 17.97 2.25 5.22
CA SER A 51 16.69 2.25 5.91
C SER A 51 15.56 1.88 4.96
N LEU A 52 15.56 2.39 3.73
CA LEU A 52 14.58 2.03 2.72
C LEU A 52 14.64 0.53 2.42
N ALA A 53 15.83 0.00 2.10
CA ALA A 53 16.01 -1.42 1.80
C ALA A 53 15.57 -2.34 2.95
N ALA A 54 15.88 -1.95 4.19
CA ALA A 54 15.47 -2.69 5.37
C ALA A 54 13.94 -2.70 5.58
N LEU A 55 13.29 -1.54 5.41
CA LEU A 55 11.83 -1.41 5.52
C LEU A 55 11.10 -2.17 4.41
N THR A 56 11.56 -2.06 3.17
CA THR A 56 10.97 -2.77 2.01
C THR A 56 11.19 -4.27 2.12
N GLY A 57 12.35 -4.70 2.63
CA GLY A 57 12.63 -6.11 2.93
C GLY A 57 11.69 -6.67 4.01
N TRP A 58 11.45 -5.91 5.08
CA TRP A 58 10.51 -6.30 6.14
C TRP A 58 9.05 -6.37 5.65
N LEU A 59 8.68 -5.50 4.70
CA LEU A 59 7.37 -5.55 4.04
C LEU A 59 7.23 -6.71 3.04
N GLY A 60 8.35 -7.22 2.51
CA GLY A 60 8.33 -8.12 1.36
C GLY A 60 7.85 -7.44 0.07
N MET A 61 7.97 -6.12 -0.04
CA MET A 61 7.55 -5.33 -1.20
C MET A 61 8.76 -4.62 -1.82
N PRO A 62 8.85 -4.55 -3.16
CA PRO A 62 9.92 -3.85 -3.85
C PRO A 62 9.84 -2.32 -3.60
N ALA A 63 10.99 -1.64 -3.53
CA ALA A 63 11.06 -0.21 -3.23
C ALA A 63 10.36 0.66 -4.30
N GLU A 64 10.33 0.15 -5.53
CA GLU A 64 9.70 0.73 -6.71
C GLU A 64 8.22 1.03 -6.49
N HIS A 65 7.51 0.24 -5.66
CA HIS A 65 6.11 0.50 -5.30
C HIS A 65 5.90 1.83 -4.58
N PHE A 66 6.97 2.40 -4.01
CA PHE A 66 6.93 3.67 -3.28
C PHE A 66 7.63 4.79 -4.06
N MET A 67 7.92 4.58 -5.35
CA MET A 67 8.58 5.55 -6.21
C MET A 67 7.63 6.03 -7.30
N ASN A 68 7.08 7.24 -7.14
CA ASN A 68 6.20 7.83 -8.16
C ASN A 68 7.06 8.33 -9.33
N SER A 69 6.92 7.73 -10.50
CA SER A 69 7.67 8.15 -11.70
C SER A 69 7.17 9.45 -12.34
N GLY A 70 6.07 10.02 -11.84
CA GLY A 70 5.41 11.20 -12.43
C GLY A 70 4.67 10.88 -13.74
N ARG A 71 4.71 9.63 -14.20
CA ARG A 71 3.76 9.10 -15.19
C ARG A 71 2.51 8.65 -14.43
N VAL A 72 1.35 8.72 -15.06
CA VAL A 72 0.15 8.03 -14.56
C VAL A 72 0.56 6.57 -14.35
N GLU A 73 0.43 6.09 -13.11
CA GLU A 73 0.63 4.67 -12.77
C GLU A 73 -0.26 3.87 -13.72
N GLN A 74 0.34 3.27 -14.74
CA GLN A 74 -0.36 2.32 -15.57
C GLN A 74 -0.43 1.08 -14.71
N PHE A 75 -1.62 0.79 -14.20
CA PHE A 75 -1.97 -0.44 -13.49
C PHE A 75 -1.86 -1.71 -14.39
N GLY A 76 -1.01 -1.67 -15.42
CA GLY A 76 -0.96 -2.66 -16.49
C GLY A 76 -2.27 -2.69 -17.29
N ALA A 77 -2.56 -3.86 -17.88
CA ALA A 77 -3.77 -4.07 -18.65
C ALA A 77 -5.04 -4.24 -17.79
N ALA A 78 -4.89 -4.55 -16.50
CA ALA A 78 -6.01 -4.76 -15.58
C ALA A 78 -6.32 -3.48 -14.80
N SER A 79 -7.60 -3.14 -14.64
CA SER A 79 -8.00 -2.01 -13.81
C SER A 79 -7.58 -2.18 -12.34
N PRO A 80 -7.41 -1.09 -11.56
CA PRO A 80 -7.12 -1.18 -10.13
C PRO A 80 -8.10 -2.08 -9.37
N LEU A 81 -9.40 -1.97 -9.69
CA LEU A 81 -10.43 -2.80 -9.07
C LEU A 81 -10.22 -4.30 -9.38
N ALA A 82 -9.87 -4.66 -10.62
CA ALA A 82 -9.61 -6.05 -10.97
C ALA A 82 -8.40 -6.64 -10.20
N GLN A 83 -7.35 -5.85 -10.01
CA GLN A 83 -6.19 -6.26 -9.21
C GLN A 83 -6.56 -6.44 -7.74
N ILE A 84 -7.28 -5.48 -7.15
CA ILE A 84 -7.72 -5.55 -5.76
C ILE A 84 -8.64 -6.77 -5.55
N SER A 85 -9.62 -6.99 -6.44
CA SER A 85 -10.47 -8.19 -6.38
C SER A 85 -9.64 -9.47 -6.43
N SER A 86 -8.60 -9.54 -7.28
CA SER A 86 -7.71 -10.71 -7.33
C SER A 86 -6.97 -10.98 -6.02
N ILE A 87 -6.52 -9.93 -5.33
CA ILE A 87 -5.85 -10.04 -4.02
C ILE A 87 -6.84 -10.54 -2.96
N ILE A 88 -8.03 -9.94 -2.88
CA ILE A 88 -9.06 -10.29 -1.88
C ILE A 88 -9.50 -11.75 -1.99
N HIS A 89 -9.69 -12.25 -3.21
CA HIS A 89 -10.10 -13.64 -3.43
C HIS A 89 -9.00 -14.66 -3.12
N ARG A 90 -7.74 -14.22 -3.04
CA ARG A 90 -6.60 -15.08 -2.71
C ARG A 90 -6.19 -14.98 -1.24
N ASP A 91 -6.80 -14.09 -0.45
CA ASP A 91 -6.45 -13.92 0.96
C ASP A 91 -6.98 -15.10 1.78
N PRO A 92 -6.10 -15.95 2.33
CA PRO A 92 -6.51 -17.13 3.11
C PRO A 92 -7.18 -16.77 4.44
N ASN A 93 -7.11 -15.51 4.88
CA ASN A 93 -7.72 -15.04 6.12
C ASN A 93 -9.18 -14.62 5.94
N LEU A 94 -9.69 -14.58 4.70
CA LEU A 94 -11.07 -14.23 4.40
C LEU A 94 -11.88 -15.49 4.10
N ASN A 95 -13.08 -15.56 4.67
CA ASN A 95 -14.08 -16.54 4.23
C ASN A 95 -14.81 -16.02 2.97
N PRO A 96 -15.51 -16.88 2.21
CA PRO A 96 -16.15 -16.48 0.95
C PRO A 96 -17.10 -15.30 1.08
N GLN A 97 -17.88 -15.24 2.17
CA GLN A 97 -18.80 -14.13 2.43
C GLN A 97 -18.05 -12.81 2.70
N GLY A 98 -16.94 -12.87 3.44
CA GLY A 98 -16.09 -11.73 3.74
C GLY A 98 -15.41 -11.16 2.50
N SER A 99 -14.93 -12.01 1.59
CA SER A 99 -14.35 -11.59 0.31
C SER A 99 -15.37 -10.83 -0.55
N VAL A 100 -16.59 -11.36 -0.66
CA VAL A 100 -17.68 -10.72 -1.41
C VAL A 100 -18.07 -9.37 -0.79
N ALA A 101 -18.27 -9.33 0.53
CA ALA A 101 -18.64 -8.10 1.22
C ALA A 101 -17.57 -6.99 1.08
N LEU A 102 -16.29 -7.37 1.14
CA LEU A 102 -15.19 -6.42 0.96
C LEU A 102 -15.12 -5.90 -0.48
N GLU A 103 -15.33 -6.77 -1.47
CA GLU A 103 -15.40 -6.36 -2.88
C GLU A 103 -16.54 -5.37 -3.13
N GLU A 104 -17.74 -5.64 -2.62
CA GLU A 104 -18.89 -4.75 -2.75
C GLU A 104 -18.62 -3.37 -2.13
N LEU A 105 -18.06 -3.34 -0.92
CA LEU A 105 -17.70 -2.11 -0.23
C LEU A 105 -16.69 -1.28 -1.04
N ILE A 106 -15.63 -1.92 -1.55
CA ILE A 106 -14.57 -1.26 -2.32
C ILE A 106 -15.14 -0.73 -3.63
N ARG A 107 -15.92 -1.54 -4.36
CA ARG A 107 -16.54 -1.14 -5.63
C ARG A 107 -17.47 0.05 -5.45
N ALA A 108 -18.34 0.01 -4.44
CA ALA A 108 -19.29 1.09 -4.15
C ALA A 108 -18.56 2.40 -3.78
N THR A 109 -17.53 2.29 -2.93
CA THR A 109 -16.74 3.45 -2.49
C THR A 109 -15.93 4.03 -3.65
N TYR A 110 -15.30 3.17 -4.45
CA TYR A 110 -14.52 3.60 -5.62
C TYR A 110 -15.39 4.32 -6.64
N ALA A 111 -16.58 3.79 -6.95
CA ALA A 111 -17.52 4.43 -7.88
C ALA A 111 -17.93 5.84 -7.42
N ARG A 112 -18.13 6.05 -6.12
CA ARG A 112 -18.51 7.36 -5.54
C ARG A 112 -17.37 8.38 -5.53
N LEU A 113 -16.12 7.91 -5.36
CA LEU A 113 -14.96 8.79 -5.21
C LEU A 113 -14.25 9.07 -6.54
N ARG A 114 -14.46 8.22 -7.54
CA ARG A 114 -13.99 8.47 -8.89
C ARG A 114 -14.81 9.64 -9.45
N THR A 115 -14.15 10.76 -9.74
CA THR A 115 -14.73 11.85 -10.52
C THR A 115 -15.18 11.32 -11.88
N ASP A 116 -16.45 11.54 -12.23
CA ASP A 116 -17.03 11.17 -13.53
C ASP A 116 -16.21 11.77 -14.68
N GLN A 117 -15.37 10.94 -15.28
CA GLN A 117 -14.83 11.10 -16.62
C GLN A 117 -14.76 9.68 -17.21
N ASP A 118 -15.92 9.12 -17.53
CA ASP A 118 -16.12 7.96 -18.42
C ASP A 118 -17.64 7.86 -18.66
N GLU A 119 -18.22 8.84 -19.36
CA GLU A 119 -19.34 8.51 -20.22
C GLU A 119 -18.73 7.76 -21.41
N PRO A 120 -19.06 6.47 -21.64
CA PRO A 120 -18.80 5.87 -22.94
C PRO A 120 -19.62 6.67 -23.95
N GLY A 121 -18.94 7.40 -24.85
CA GLY A 121 -19.60 8.05 -25.96
C GLY A 121 -20.34 7.01 -26.79
N ASP A 122 -21.63 7.29 -27.02
CA ASP A 122 -22.48 6.60 -28.00
C ASP A 122 -21.86 6.61 -29.42
#